data_AF-A0A4V2AI62-F1
#
_entry.id   AF-A0A4V2AI62-F1
#
_cell.length_a   1.000
_cell.length_b   1.000
_cell.length_c   1.000
_cell.angle_alpha   90.00
_cell.angle_beta   90.00
_cell.angle_gamma   90.00
#
_symmetry.space_group_name_H-M   'P 1'
#
loop_
_entity.id
_entity.type
_entity.pdbx_description
1 polymer ?
#
loop_
_entity_poly.entity_id
_entity_poly.type
_entity_poly.pdbx_seq_one_letter_code
_entity_poly.pdbx_strand_id
1 'polypeptide(L)'
;MPISDTLKNDIRVRDRLLRKNQLTEDEVERQDAALLDVEDKAVVLELKQPALQKESERAIDGPRISRPAPAARPAPIRPFEEEDDDEVVLDPKAKAKAVVAAVAEEDEEEEEEDDDEEEADDAEKGEKA
;
A
#
# COMPACT_ATOMS: atom_id res chain seq x y z
N MET A 1 -21.85 -8.82 2.79
CA MET A 1 -22.15 -9.29 1.42
C MET A 1 -20.97 -10.12 0.93
N PRO A 2 -21.20 -11.26 0.26
CA PRO A 2 -20.12 -12.04 -0.32
C PRO A 2 -19.41 -11.22 -1.40
N ILE A 3 -18.07 -11.27 -1.40
CA ILE A 3 -17.24 -10.61 -2.42
C ILE A 3 -17.33 -11.45 -3.69
N SER A 4 -17.54 -10.80 -4.83
CA SER A 4 -17.57 -11.51 -6.11
C SER A 4 -16.20 -12.08 -6.48
N ASP A 5 -16.18 -13.25 -7.10
CA ASP A 5 -14.94 -13.91 -7.53
C ASP A 5 -14.11 -13.04 -8.49
N THR A 6 -14.79 -12.20 -9.27
CA THR A 6 -14.15 -11.21 -10.15
C THR A 6 -13.30 -10.21 -9.37
N LEU A 7 -13.75 -9.80 -8.18
CA LEU A 7 -13.05 -8.82 -7.36
C LEU A 7 -11.84 -9.43 -6.67
N LYS A 8 -11.94 -10.69 -6.24
CA LYS A 8 -10.83 -11.44 -5.62
C LYS A 8 -9.64 -11.61 -6.57
N ASN A 9 -9.93 -11.87 -7.84
CA ASN A 9 -8.93 -12.08 -8.88
C ASN A 9 -8.36 -10.76 -9.46
N ASP A 10 -8.96 -9.60 -9.17
CA ASP A 10 -8.47 -8.31 -9.68
C ASP A 10 -7.28 -7.81 -8.85
N ILE A 11 -6.10 -7.87 -9.45
CA ILE A 11 -4.80 -7.46 -8.86
C ILE A 11 -4.87 -6.01 -8.33
N ARG A 12 -5.65 -5.12 -8.95
CA ARG A 12 -5.70 -3.69 -8.59
C ARG A 12 -6.34 -3.44 -7.22
N VAL A 13 -7.23 -4.35 -6.79
CA VAL A 13 -7.97 -4.22 -5.54
C VAL A 13 -7.50 -5.22 -4.48
N ARG A 14 -6.68 -6.21 -4.86
CA ARG A 14 -6.13 -7.24 -4.00
C ARG A 14 -5.47 -6.68 -2.73
N ASP A 15 -4.57 -5.71 -2.85
CA ASP A 15 -3.93 -5.03 -1.72
C ASP A 15 -4.94 -4.42 -0.74
N ARG A 16 -6.01 -3.84 -1.26
CA ARG A 16 -7.07 -3.25 -0.44
C ARG A 16 -7.90 -4.33 0.26
N LEU A 17 -8.11 -5.48 -0.38
CA LEU A 17 -8.83 -6.61 0.20
C LEU A 17 -8.01 -7.30 1.30
N LEU A 18 -6.70 -7.46 1.10
CA LEU A 18 -5.77 -7.95 2.11
C LEU A 18 -5.78 -7.05 3.36
N ARG A 19 -5.64 -5.73 3.18
CA ARG A 19 -5.69 -4.76 4.30
C ARG A 19 -7.03 -4.74 5.05
N LYS A 20 -8.10 -5.20 4.42
CA LYS A 20 -9.44 -5.28 5.03
C LYS A 20 -9.74 -6.66 5.61
N ASN A 21 -8.77 -7.58 5.61
CA ASN A 21 -8.95 -8.98 6.00
C ASN A 21 -10.11 -9.66 5.25
N GLN A 22 -10.36 -9.21 4.01
CA GLN A 22 -11.40 -9.72 3.13
C GLN A 22 -10.87 -10.79 2.15
N LEU A 23 -9.56 -10.95 2.11
CA LEU A 23 -8.81 -11.94 1.34
C LEU A 23 -7.61 -12.35 2.21
N THR A 24 -7.21 -13.61 2.20
CA THR A 24 -6.02 -14.09 2.91
C THR A 24 -4.82 -14.19 1.96
N GLU A 25 -3.61 -14.07 2.52
CA GLU A 25 -2.38 -14.24 1.75
C GLU A 25 -2.31 -15.64 1.12
N ASP A 26 -2.70 -16.68 1.85
CA ASP A 26 -2.78 -18.06 1.34
C ASP A 26 -3.73 -18.24 0.14
N GLU A 27 -4.82 -17.49 0.09
CA GLU A 27 -5.77 -17.53 -1.02
C GLU A 27 -5.16 -16.85 -2.26
N VAL A 28 -4.43 -15.75 -2.06
CA VAL A 28 -3.68 -15.07 -3.13
C VAL A 28 -2.59 -15.98 -3.69
N GLU A 29 -1.78 -16.61 -2.84
CA GLU A 29 -0.71 -17.49 -3.28
C GLU A 29 -1.24 -18.69 -4.08
N ARG A 30 -2.35 -19.29 -3.63
CA ARG A 30 -3.02 -20.37 -4.37
C ARG A 30 -3.54 -19.90 -5.72
N GLN A 31 -4.09 -18.70 -5.80
CA GLN A 31 -4.57 -18.13 -7.07
C GLN A 31 -3.41 -17.86 -8.02
N ASP A 32 -2.33 -17.23 -7.54
CA ASP A 32 -1.18 -16.90 -8.37
C ASP A 32 -0.45 -18.17 -8.84
N ALA A 33 -0.37 -19.22 -8.01
CA ALA A 33 0.18 -20.52 -8.40
C ALA A 33 -0.68 -21.27 -9.44
N ALA A 34 -1.99 -21.00 -9.49
CA ALA A 34 -2.89 -21.58 -10.47
C ALA A 34 -2.83 -20.87 -11.84
N LEU A 35 -2.22 -19.68 -11.92
CA LEU A 35 -2.10 -18.95 -13.17
C LEU A 35 -1.04 -19.62 -14.07
N LEU A 36 -1.40 -19.76 -15.34
CA LEU A 36 -0.48 -20.26 -16.34
C LEU A 36 0.49 -19.16 -16.73
N ASP A 37 1.78 -19.46 -16.75
CA ASP A 37 2.76 -18.54 -17.33
C ASP A 37 2.51 -18.40 -18.83
N VAL A 38 2.34 -17.16 -19.26
CA VAL A 38 2.05 -16.78 -20.65
C VAL A 38 3.02 -15.71 -21.15
N GLU A 39 4.11 -15.45 -20.43
CA GLU A 39 5.16 -14.52 -20.88
C GLU A 39 5.68 -14.90 -22.28
N ASP A 40 5.88 -16.19 -22.53
CA ASP A 40 6.30 -16.71 -23.84
C ASP A 40 5.26 -16.51 -24.96
N LYS A 41 4.00 -16.28 -24.59
CA LYS A 41 2.89 -16.02 -25.53
C LYS A 41 2.61 -14.54 -25.70
N ALA A 42 3.36 -13.67 -25.01
CA ALA A 42 3.19 -12.23 -25.13
C ALA A 42 3.60 -11.79 -26.54
N VAL A 43 2.60 -11.42 -27.35
CA VAL A 43 2.86 -10.77 -28.63
C VAL A 43 3.32 -9.35 -28.32
N VAL A 44 4.59 -9.06 -28.60
CA VAL A 44 5.13 -7.70 -28.51
C VAL A 44 4.44 -6.84 -29.57
N LEU A 45 3.44 -6.08 -29.15
CA LEU A 45 2.74 -5.12 -30.00
C LEU A 45 3.53 -3.82 -30.05
N GLU A 46 4.33 -3.66 -31.10
CA GLU A 46 4.93 -2.37 -31.43
C GLU A 46 3.86 -1.43 -31.98
N LEU A 47 3.20 -0.70 -31.08
CA LEU A 47 2.27 0.37 -31.44
C LEU A 47 3.04 1.49 -32.13
N LYS A 48 2.90 1.56 -33.46
CA LYS A 48 3.48 2.65 -34.26
C LYS A 48 2.90 3.98 -33.80
N GLN A 49 3.76 4.88 -33.33
CA GLN A 49 3.38 6.27 -33.10
C GLN A 49 2.91 6.87 -34.44
N PRO A 50 1.65 7.32 -34.56
CA PRO A 50 1.09 7.76 -35.83
C PRO A 50 1.73 9.06 -36.34
N ALA A 51 2.32 9.85 -35.43
CA ALA A 51 3.03 11.08 -35.78
C ALA A 51 4.41 10.83 -36.40
N LEU A 52 5.03 9.68 -36.13
CA LEU A 52 6.35 9.33 -36.66
C LEU A 52 6.17 8.43 -37.88
N GLN A 53 6.40 9.01 -39.06
CA GLN A 53 6.19 8.33 -40.33
C GLN A 53 7.36 7.42 -40.67
N LYS A 54 8.59 7.81 -40.29
CA LYS A 54 9.82 7.08 -40.61
C LYS A 54 10.41 6.41 -39.38
N GLU A 55 11.04 5.25 -39.58
CA GLU A 55 11.72 4.50 -38.51
C GLU A 55 12.87 5.29 -37.88
N SER A 56 13.59 6.09 -38.67
CA SER A 56 14.65 6.99 -38.20
C SER A 56 14.17 8.07 -37.24
N GLU A 57 12.89 8.44 -37.30
CA GLU A 57 12.29 9.43 -36.40
C GLU A 57 11.86 8.79 -35.07
N ARG A 58 11.77 7.45 -35.02
CA ARG A 58 11.52 6.68 -33.78
C ARG A 58 12.78 6.45 -32.95
N ALA A 59 13.96 6.57 -33.56
CA ALA A 59 15.22 6.37 -32.87
C ALA A 59 15.41 7.46 -31.81
N ILE A 60 15.48 7.05 -30.54
CA ILE A 60 15.85 7.93 -29.43
C ILE A 60 17.38 8.04 -29.40
N ASP A 61 17.99 8.44 -30.52
CA ASP A 61 19.44 8.69 -30.64
C ASP A 61 19.79 10.15 -30.33
N GLY A 62 18.87 10.86 -29.66
CA GLY A 62 19.13 12.19 -29.14
C GLY A 62 19.80 12.13 -27.76
N PRO A 63 20.71 13.05 -27.42
CA PRO A 63 21.15 13.22 -26.05
C PRO A 63 19.91 13.42 -25.17
N ARG A 64 19.72 12.55 -24.17
CA ARG A 64 18.64 12.68 -23.18
C ARG A 64 18.71 14.09 -22.62
N ILE A 65 17.80 14.96 -23.04
CA ILE A 65 17.71 16.32 -22.53
C ILE A 65 17.38 16.16 -21.06
N SER A 66 18.39 16.33 -20.20
CA SER A 66 18.27 16.32 -18.75
C SER A 66 17.26 17.41 -18.39
N ARG A 67 16.01 17.01 -18.14
CA ARG A 67 15.02 17.94 -17.62
C ARG A 67 15.49 18.36 -16.21
N PRO A 68 15.48 19.66 -15.89
CA PRO A 68 15.85 20.10 -14.55
C PRO A 68 14.97 19.39 -13.52
N ALA A 69 15.59 18.97 -12.41
CA ALA A 69 14.89 18.29 -11.33
C ALA A 69 13.67 19.14 -10.89
N PRO A 70 12.51 18.51 -10.63
CA PRO A 70 11.35 19.25 -10.15
C PRO A 70 11.71 20.00 -8.87
N ALA A 71 11.30 21.26 -8.79
CA ALA A 71 11.54 22.09 -7.60
C ALA A 71 11.00 21.41 -6.35
N ALA A 72 11.75 21.52 -5.24
CA ALA A 72 11.35 20.97 -3.95
C ALA A 72 9.96 21.49 -3.57
N ARG A 73 9.02 20.57 -3.30
CA ARG A 73 7.69 20.94 -2.82
C ARG A 73 7.83 21.50 -1.40
N PRO A 74 7.08 22.56 -1.04
CA PRO A 74 7.07 23.06 0.32
C PRO A 74 6.64 21.95 1.28
N ALA A 75 7.26 21.92 2.46
CA ALA A 75 6.90 20.98 3.52
C ALA A 75 5.41 21.14 3.88
N PRO A 76 4.69 20.03 4.17
CA PRO A 76 3.32 20.11 4.61
C PRO A 76 3.24 20.96 5.88
N ILE A 77 2.40 22.00 5.84
CA ILE A 77 2.07 22.82 7.00
C ILE A 77 1.28 21.92 7.96
N ARG A 78 1.88 21.60 9.11
CA ARG A 78 1.13 20.99 10.21
C ARG A 78 0.12 22.04 10.71
N PRO A 79 -1.15 21.66 10.96
CA PRO A 79 -2.06 22.56 11.65
C PRO A 79 -1.41 22.93 13.00
N PHE A 80 -1.41 24.22 13.30
CA PHE A 80 -0.89 24.76 14.54
C PHE A 80 -1.64 24.12 15.70
N GLU A 81 -0.91 23.44 16.59
CA GLU A 81 -1.35 23.28 17.98
C GLU A 81 -1.16 24.65 18.63
N GLU A 82 -2.27 25.22 19.11
CA GLU A 82 -2.28 26.42 19.94
C GLU A 82 -1.77 26.07 21.34
N GLU A 83 -1.04 27.02 21.94
CA GLU A 83 -0.54 27.09 23.34
C GLU A 83 0.69 26.18 23.61
N ASP A 84 1.87 26.70 23.96
CA ASP A 84 2.11 27.50 25.15
C ASP A 84 3.02 28.74 24.95
N ASP A 85 2.65 29.76 25.70
CA ASP A 85 3.26 31.07 25.87
C ASP A 85 4.51 30.94 26.77
N ASP A 86 5.69 30.70 26.19
CA ASP A 86 6.97 30.80 26.90
C ASP A 86 7.89 31.81 26.21
N GLU A 87 7.96 32.99 26.83
CA GLU A 87 8.85 34.09 26.51
C GLU A 87 10.32 33.67 26.70
N VAL A 88 10.93 33.07 25.67
CA VAL A 88 12.38 32.80 25.67
C VAL A 88 13.11 33.94 24.96
N VAL A 89 13.63 34.85 25.77
CA VAL A 89 14.59 35.91 25.42
C VAL A 89 15.65 35.37 24.43
N LEU A 90 15.62 35.88 23.20
CA LEU A 90 16.63 35.60 22.17
C LEU A 90 17.95 36.27 22.54
N ASP A 91 18.86 35.52 23.16
CA ASP A 91 20.27 35.88 23.25
C ASP A 91 21.03 35.25 22.06
N PRO A 92 21.44 36.01 21.03
CA PRO A 92 21.78 35.48 19.70
C PRO A 92 23.20 34.88 19.57
N LYS A 93 23.78 34.32 20.64
CA LYS A 93 25.18 33.84 20.61
C LYS A 93 25.45 32.41 21.08
N ALA A 94 24.43 31.62 21.42
CA ALA A 94 24.65 30.23 21.79
C ALA A 94 24.65 29.31 20.55
N LYS A 95 25.86 28.96 20.09
CA LYS A 95 26.09 27.89 19.09
C LYS A 95 25.48 26.57 19.57
N ALA A 96 24.70 25.96 18.70
CA ALA A 96 24.15 24.63 18.82
C ALA A 96 25.20 23.60 19.30
N LYS A 97 24.88 22.92 20.41
CA LYS A 97 25.46 21.63 20.74
C LYS A 97 24.46 20.80 21.54
N ALA A 98 23.85 19.86 20.82
CA ALA A 98 23.37 18.53 21.19
C ALA A 98 22.83 18.30 22.61
N VAL A 99 21.62 17.76 22.71
CA VAL A 99 21.35 16.65 23.65
C VAL A 99 20.33 15.68 23.02
N VAL A 100 20.81 14.49 22.75
CA VAL A 100 20.04 13.24 22.68
C VAL A 100 19.71 12.85 24.11
N ALA A 101 18.44 12.77 24.50
CA ALA A 101 17.85 12.18 25.72
C ALA A 101 16.39 12.67 25.78
N ALA A 102 15.33 11.95 26.13
CA ALA A 102 15.05 10.65 26.75
C ALA A 102 13.61 10.30 26.30
N VAL A 103 13.16 9.04 26.29
CA VAL A 103 12.18 8.43 27.24
C VAL A 103 11.75 7.15 26.47
N ALA A 104 12.04 5.89 26.81
CA ALA A 104 11.94 5.09 28.04
C ALA A 104 10.50 4.89 28.53
N GLU A 105 9.91 3.74 28.15
CA GLU A 105 8.80 2.97 28.81
C GLU A 105 7.48 3.75 29.04
N GLU A 106 6.26 3.23 29.04
CA GLU A 106 5.59 1.94 29.27
C GLU A 106 4.11 2.26 28.87
N ASP A 107 3.34 1.35 28.25
CA ASP A 107 1.94 1.18 28.67
C ASP A 107 1.34 -0.10 28.09
N GLU A 108 0.69 -0.83 28.99
CA GLU A 108 0.02 -2.11 28.84
C GLU A 108 -1.39 -1.87 28.27
N GLU A 109 -1.87 -2.67 27.32
CA GLU A 109 -3.32 -2.75 27.07
C GLU A 109 -3.78 -4.21 27.06
N GLU A 110 -4.87 -4.38 27.79
CA GLU A 110 -5.36 -5.54 28.51
C GLU A 110 -6.03 -6.59 27.62
N GLU A 111 -6.01 -7.83 28.09
CA GLU A 111 -6.81 -8.95 27.58
C GLU A 111 -8.27 -8.77 27.99
N GLU A 112 -9.21 -8.89 27.05
CA GLU A 112 -10.63 -9.12 27.33
C GLU A 112 -11.04 -10.44 26.67
N GLU A 113 -11.17 -11.45 27.53
CA GLU A 113 -11.92 -12.69 27.29
C GLU A 113 -13.41 -12.34 27.23
N ASP A 114 -14.14 -12.79 26.20
CA ASP A 114 -15.60 -12.90 26.32
C ASP A 114 -16.10 -14.17 25.60
N ASP A 115 -16.13 -15.20 26.44
CA ASP A 115 -17.20 -16.17 26.69
C ASP A 115 -17.79 -17.03 25.55
N ASP A 116 -17.76 -18.33 25.86
CA ASP A 116 -18.38 -19.47 25.18
C ASP A 116 -19.91 -19.36 25.19
N GLU A 117 -20.54 -19.59 24.04
CA GLU A 117 -21.83 -20.29 24.01
C GLU A 117 -21.76 -21.44 23.01
N GLU A 118 -21.44 -22.62 23.55
CA GLU A 118 -21.73 -23.91 22.95
C GLU A 118 -23.25 -24.13 22.88
N GLU A 119 -23.76 -24.48 21.69
CA GLU A 119 -24.91 -25.38 21.57
C GLU A 119 -24.56 -26.41 20.49
N ALA A 120 -24.24 -27.60 20.99
CA ALA A 120 -24.09 -28.83 20.23
C ALA A 120 -25.47 -29.47 19.97
N ASP A 121 -25.44 -30.56 19.19
CA ASP A 121 -26.49 -31.56 18.98
C ASP A 121 -27.63 -31.21 18.00
N ASP A 122 -28.12 -32.10 17.15
CA ASP A 122 -27.70 -33.46 16.80
C ASP A 122 -28.42 -33.84 15.49
N ALA A 123 -27.83 -34.86 14.88
CA ALA A 123 -28.14 -35.68 13.74
C ALA A 123 -29.56 -35.77 13.11
N GLU A 124 -29.46 -36.04 11.80
CA GLU A 124 -29.98 -37.24 11.12
C GLU A 124 -31.23 -37.17 10.23
N LYS A 125 -31.11 -38.00 9.17
CA LYS A 125 -32.08 -38.50 8.19
C LYS A 125 -32.37 -37.56 7.01
N GLY A 126 -32.08 -37.92 5.77
CA GLY A 126 -32.09 -39.24 5.18
C GLY A 126 -33.18 -39.29 4.12
N GLU A 127 -32.86 -39.95 3.00
CA GLU A 127 -33.80 -40.65 2.13
C GLU A 127 -34.48 -39.87 0.96
N LYS A 128 -33.96 -40.18 -0.24
CA LYS A 128 -34.63 -40.52 -1.51
C LYS A 128 -35.96 -39.82 -1.89
N ALA A 129 -35.98 -39.28 -3.10
CA ALA A 129 -36.75 -39.81 -4.24
C ALA A 129 -36.29 -39.14 -5.55
#